data_AF-A0A077R097-F1
#
_entry.id   AF-A0A077R097-F1
#
_cell.length_a   1.000
_cell.length_b   1.000
_cell.length_c   1.000
_cell.angle_alpha   90.00
_cell.angle_beta   90.00
_cell.angle_gamma   90.00
#
_symmetry.space_group_name_H-M   'P 1'
#
loop_
_entity.id
_entity.type
_entity.pdbx_description
1 polymer ?
#
loop_
_entity_poly.entity_id
_entity_poly.type
_entity_poly.pdbx_seq_one_letter_code
_entity_poly.pdbx_strand_id
1 'polypeptide(L)'
;MTLPPLSTQINVMVGLALASHFVFARFEPRLPESCLVYILVCIAYTCVQATSYHASLPDSIKTVLILSTTYNIVLGSSVATYRAFFHRASKFKGPLALTVSKLAWILTERAGKRPDKLDRLHDEYGDVVRIGPREISIRDPNALPAIYGVNLLPKGPWYNAIEPNCSPRSMSLLSAVDVAERKARRRVWDNAFSLKAIQSYHAFVDQSISATMVKLEALADAKSSVDVDMWTSLCTFDIAGQIGFSKSFGAVHKGAYPEPIQVMHQVTSLTSLIGCISWIAHLLVYLPSPVSPHIFRTATRQLQQLTNKFWNAA
;
A
#
# COMPACT_ATOMS: atom_id res chain seq x y z
N MET A 1 27.75 29.57 29.63
CA MET A 1 26.53 28.87 30.12
C MET A 1 26.90 27.43 30.43
N THR A 2 26.51 26.89 31.57
CA THR A 2 26.73 25.46 31.90
C THR A 2 25.59 24.61 31.34
N LEU A 3 25.90 23.44 30.78
CA LEU A 3 24.88 22.51 30.29
C LEU A 3 23.93 22.12 31.44
N PRO A 4 22.60 22.13 31.22
CA PRO A 4 21.67 21.62 32.21
C PRO A 4 21.92 20.12 32.42
N PRO A 5 21.70 19.59 33.63
CA PRO A 5 21.97 18.20 33.94
C PRO A 5 21.13 17.27 33.06
N LEU A 6 21.72 16.13 32.67
CA LEU A 6 21.11 15.16 31.75
C LEU A 6 19.72 14.69 32.23
N SER A 7 19.52 14.57 33.55
CA SER A 7 18.22 14.21 34.15
C SER A 7 17.11 15.21 33.83
N THR A 8 17.43 16.51 33.82
CA THR A 8 16.45 17.55 33.46
C THR A 8 16.13 17.50 31.98
N GLN A 9 17.13 17.29 31.13
CA GLN A 9 16.94 17.14 29.68
C GLN A 9 16.07 15.92 29.35
N ILE A 10 16.29 14.80 30.03
CA ILE A 10 15.47 13.58 29.91
C ILE A 10 14.01 13.88 30.28
N ASN A 11 13.75 14.52 31.43
CA ASN A 11 12.39 14.85 31.86
C ASN A 11 11.65 15.75 30.85
N VAL A 12 12.36 16.72 30.26
CA VAL A 12 11.80 17.55 29.18
C VAL A 12 11.42 16.69 27.97
N MET A 13 12.27 15.75 27.56
CA MET A 13 11.97 14.83 26.45
C MET A 13 10.78 13.92 26.73
N VAL A 14 10.61 13.45 27.98
CA VAL A 14 9.43 12.68 28.39
C VAL A 14 8.15 13.54 28.23
N GLY A 15 8.17 14.77 28.74
CA GLY A 15 7.03 15.70 28.62
C GLY A 15 6.68 16.02 27.17
N LEU A 16 7.69 16.30 26.35
CA LEU A 16 7.52 16.54 24.91
C LEU A 16 6.97 15.30 24.18
N ALA A 17 7.44 14.10 24.49
CA ALA A 17 6.93 12.87 23.89
C ALA A 17 5.43 12.65 24.17
N LEU A 18 4.99 12.90 25.40
CA LEU A 18 3.58 12.80 25.78
C LEU A 18 2.72 13.88 25.12
N ALA A 19 3.22 15.12 25.05
CA ALA A 19 2.55 16.21 24.35
C ALA A 19 2.43 15.91 22.83
N SER A 20 3.51 15.43 22.20
CA SER A 20 3.53 14.99 20.81
C SER A 20 2.51 13.89 20.55
N HIS A 21 2.36 12.91 21.46
CA HIS A 21 1.32 11.89 21.33
C HIS A 21 -0.08 12.51 21.27
N PHE A 22 -0.39 13.47 22.15
CA PHE A 22 -1.69 14.13 22.17
C PHE A 22 -1.97 14.90 20.87
N VAL A 23 -0.95 15.56 20.31
CA VAL A 23 -1.04 16.23 19.01
C VAL A 23 -1.26 15.21 17.89
N PHE A 24 -0.44 14.16 17.84
CA PHE A 24 -0.50 13.13 16.79
C PHE A 24 -1.75 12.26 16.85
N ALA A 25 -2.41 12.18 18.01
CA ALA A 25 -3.72 11.53 18.13
C ALA A 25 -4.82 12.29 17.36
N ARG A 26 -4.67 13.61 17.17
CA ARG A 26 -5.63 14.48 16.48
C ARG A 26 -5.20 14.84 15.06
N PHE A 27 -3.91 15.06 14.84
CA PHE A 27 -3.35 15.44 13.56
C PHE A 27 -2.36 14.39 13.11
N GLU A 28 -2.61 13.77 11.96
CA GLU A 28 -1.67 12.80 11.39
C GLU A 28 -0.58 13.57 10.63
N PRO A 29 0.67 13.64 11.15
CA PRO A 29 1.72 14.39 10.49
C PRO A 29 2.05 13.78 9.14
N ARG A 30 2.36 14.64 8.16
CA ARG A 30 3.02 14.17 6.94
C ARG A 30 4.41 13.69 7.31
N LEU A 31 4.64 12.41 7.08
CA LEU A 31 5.83 11.73 7.56
C LEU A 31 7.16 12.32 7.03
N PRO A 32 7.31 12.67 5.74
CA PRO A 32 8.56 13.23 5.23
C PRO A 32 8.92 14.57 5.88
N GLU A 33 7.95 15.47 6.01
CA GLU A 33 8.11 16.77 6.65
C GLU A 33 8.51 16.62 8.12
N SER A 34 7.87 15.67 8.82
CA SER A 34 8.12 15.43 10.24
C SER A 34 9.47 14.77 10.50
N CYS A 35 9.88 13.82 9.66
CA CYS A 35 11.22 13.23 9.72
C CYS A 35 12.30 14.29 9.46
N LEU A 36 12.10 15.17 8.48
CA LEU A 36 13.02 16.26 8.17
C LEU A 36 13.15 17.22 9.35
N VAL A 37 12.02 17.70 9.90
CA VAL A 37 12.02 18.58 11.08
C VAL A 37 12.72 17.90 12.26
N TYR A 38 12.46 16.62 12.49
CA TYR A 38 13.10 15.85 13.57
C TYR A 38 14.63 15.79 13.41
N ILE A 39 15.13 15.47 12.21
CA ILE A 39 16.56 15.42 11.92
C ILE A 39 17.19 16.81 12.08
N LEU A 40 16.54 17.86 11.56
CA LEU A 40 17.02 19.24 11.70
C LEU A 40 17.10 19.68 13.17
N VAL A 41 16.13 19.30 14.00
CA VAL A 41 16.15 19.58 15.45
C VAL A 41 17.32 18.86 16.13
N CYS A 42 17.60 17.60 15.78
CA CYS A 42 18.75 16.88 16.31
C CYS A 42 20.08 17.54 15.91
N ILE A 43 20.22 17.95 14.64
CA ILE A 43 21.42 18.65 14.15
C ILE A 43 21.58 20.01 14.86
N ALA A 44 20.52 20.82 14.89
CA ALA A 44 20.53 22.11 15.56
C ALA A 44 20.90 21.99 17.03
N TYR A 45 20.35 21.00 17.74
CA TYR A 45 20.68 20.75 19.14
C TYR A 45 22.15 20.34 19.33
N THR A 46 22.69 19.51 18.44
CA THR A 46 24.12 19.15 18.43
C THR A 46 25.01 20.39 18.20
N CYS A 47 24.64 21.26 17.26
CA CYS A 47 25.35 22.52 16.99
C CYS A 47 25.30 23.49 18.19
N VAL A 48 24.17 23.56 18.89
CA VAL A 48 24.04 24.39 20.11
C VAL A 48 24.93 23.84 21.23
N GLN A 49 24.98 22.52 21.43
CA GLN A 49 25.88 21.91 22.43
C GLN A 49 27.37 22.17 22.11
N ALA A 50 27.75 22.10 20.84
CA ALA A 50 29.13 22.35 20.41
C ALA A 50 29.52 23.85 20.52
N THR A 51 28.64 24.77 20.13
CA THR A 51 28.96 26.20 20.04
C THR A 51 28.72 26.98 21.33
N SER A 52 27.58 26.74 21.99
CA SER A 52 27.13 27.55 23.14
C SER A 52 27.63 27.01 24.48
N TYR A 53 27.96 25.70 24.52
CA TYR A 53 28.37 25.00 25.73
C TYR A 53 29.78 24.40 25.63
N HIS A 54 30.47 24.58 24.49
CA HIS A 54 31.81 24.08 24.22
C HIS A 54 32.00 22.58 24.54
N ALA A 55 30.95 21.79 24.38
CA ALA A 55 31.03 20.35 24.59
C ALA A 55 31.82 19.67 23.46
N SER A 56 32.47 18.55 23.79
CA SER A 56 33.13 17.73 22.77
C SER A 56 32.07 17.19 21.77
N LEU A 57 32.47 17.04 20.50
CA LEU A 57 31.59 16.52 19.46
C LEU A 57 31.07 15.10 19.78
N PRO A 58 31.90 14.15 20.28
CA PRO A 58 31.43 12.82 20.69
C PRO A 58 30.41 12.85 21.83
N ASP A 59 30.62 13.68 22.84
CA ASP A 59 29.70 13.78 23.98
C ASP A 59 28.36 14.41 23.58
N SER A 60 28.40 15.34 22.62
CA SER A 60 27.19 15.97 22.08
C SER A 60 26.35 14.95 21.31
N ILE A 61 26.98 14.16 20.43
CA ILE A 61 26.32 13.09 19.68
C ILE A 61 25.71 12.04 20.63
N LYS A 62 26.48 11.61 21.64
CA LYS A 62 26.01 10.65 22.64
C LYS A 62 24.77 11.18 23.38
N THR A 63 24.79 12.46 23.79
CA THR A 63 23.66 13.09 24.47
C THR A 63 22.42 13.14 23.57
N VAL A 64 22.59 13.57 22.32
CA VAL A 64 21.48 13.60 21.34
C VAL A 64 20.89 12.22 21.10
N LEU A 65 21.72 11.18 20.99
CA LEU A 65 21.27 9.79 20.83
C LEU A 65 20.47 9.28 22.03
N ILE A 66 20.91 9.60 23.25
CA ILE A 66 20.18 9.23 24.48
C ILE A 66 18.81 9.93 24.52
N LEU A 67 18.79 11.24 24.27
CA LEU A 67 17.55 12.02 24.27
C LEU A 67 16.58 11.59 23.17
N SER A 68 17.08 11.35 21.96
CA SER A 68 16.29 10.88 20.83
C SER A 68 15.70 9.49 21.10
N THR A 69 16.50 8.57 21.62
CA THR A 69 16.05 7.22 21.98
C THR A 69 15.00 7.27 23.09
N THR A 70 15.23 8.09 24.12
CA THR A 70 14.26 8.30 25.21
C THR A 70 12.93 8.83 24.68
N TYR A 71 12.96 9.88 23.85
CA TYR A 71 11.77 10.45 23.24
C TYR A 71 10.97 9.41 22.44
N ASN A 72 11.64 8.62 21.59
CA ASN A 72 10.98 7.60 20.77
C ASN A 72 10.38 6.45 21.59
N ILE A 73 11.08 5.99 22.64
CA ILE A 73 10.57 4.92 23.52
C ILE A 73 9.33 5.40 24.29
N VAL A 74 9.37 6.62 24.84
CA VAL A 74 8.23 7.19 25.58
C VAL A 74 7.04 7.42 24.65
N LEU A 75 7.27 7.99 23.47
CA LEU A 75 6.22 8.19 22.47
C LEU A 75 5.62 6.85 22.03
N GLY A 76 6.46 5.86 21.69
CA GLY A 76 6.04 4.54 21.24
C GLY A 76 5.25 3.77 22.29
N SER A 77 5.70 3.78 23.54
CA SER A 77 4.99 3.12 24.66
C SER A 77 3.65 3.81 24.99
N SER A 78 3.62 5.14 24.98
CA SER A 78 2.38 5.92 25.17
C SER A 78 1.36 5.61 24.07
N VAL A 79 1.79 5.61 22.80
CA VAL A 79 0.95 5.26 21.65
C VAL A 79 0.47 3.81 21.71
N ALA A 80 1.34 2.86 22.06
CA ALA A 80 0.99 1.45 22.17
C ALA A 80 -0.07 1.23 23.27
N THR A 81 0.12 1.84 24.43
CA THR A 81 -0.83 1.77 25.56
C THR A 81 -2.19 2.35 25.17
N TYR A 82 -2.21 3.52 24.52
CA TYR A 82 -3.44 4.12 24.01
C TYR A 82 -4.15 3.21 22.99
N ARG A 83 -3.40 2.65 22.04
CA ARG A 83 -3.95 1.75 21.01
C ARG A 83 -4.52 0.47 21.61
N ALA A 84 -3.84 -0.11 22.59
CA ALA A 84 -4.27 -1.34 23.24
C ALA A 84 -5.58 -1.14 24.03
N PHE A 85 -5.63 -0.13 24.90
CA PHE A 85 -6.70 -0.02 25.90
C PHE A 85 -7.73 1.07 25.60
N PHE A 86 -7.29 2.26 25.16
CA PHE A 86 -8.13 3.47 25.13
C PHE A 86 -8.68 3.82 23.75
N HIS A 87 -8.17 3.21 22.69
CA HIS A 87 -8.63 3.47 21.32
C HIS A 87 -10.06 2.97 21.11
N ARG A 88 -10.88 3.66 20.31
CA ARG A 88 -12.29 3.27 20.06
C ARG A 88 -12.45 1.83 19.55
N ALA A 89 -11.47 1.33 18.82
CA ALA A 89 -11.45 -0.05 18.32
C ALA A 89 -11.04 -1.10 19.37
N SER A 90 -10.65 -0.72 20.59
CA SER A 90 -10.31 -1.66 21.68
C SER A 90 -11.50 -2.50 22.14
N LYS A 91 -12.72 -2.06 21.81
CA LYS A 91 -13.96 -2.83 22.01
C LYS A 91 -13.98 -4.14 21.22
N PHE A 92 -13.22 -4.23 20.13
CA PHE A 92 -13.15 -5.41 19.28
C PHE A 92 -11.93 -6.25 19.65
N LYS A 93 -12.14 -7.57 19.75
CA LYS A 93 -11.08 -8.52 20.10
C LYS A 93 -10.12 -8.72 18.93
N GLY A 94 -8.87 -9.07 19.23
CA GLY A 94 -7.86 -9.44 18.23
C GLY A 94 -6.48 -9.59 18.86
N PRO A 95 -5.49 -10.11 18.11
CA PRO A 95 -4.15 -10.36 18.63
C PRO A 95 -3.46 -9.06 19.06
N LEU A 96 -2.82 -9.06 20.24
CA LEU A 96 -2.16 -7.87 20.79
C LEU A 96 -1.16 -7.22 19.81
N ALA A 97 -0.37 -8.04 19.11
CA ALA A 97 0.58 -7.56 18.10
C ALA A 97 -0.11 -6.70 17.01
N LEU A 98 -1.27 -7.14 16.52
CA LEU A 98 -2.05 -6.44 15.49
C LEU A 98 -2.79 -5.22 16.06
N THR A 99 -3.19 -5.25 17.33
CA THR A 99 -3.83 -4.09 17.97
C THR A 99 -2.88 -2.90 18.10
N VAL A 100 -1.59 -3.15 18.33
CA VAL A 100 -0.55 -2.12 18.51
C VAL A 100 0.04 -1.66 17.17
N SER A 101 0.33 -2.60 16.27
CA SER A 101 1.03 -2.30 15.03
C SER A 101 0.69 -3.27 13.89
N LYS A 102 0.63 -2.75 12.66
CA LYS A 102 0.49 -3.57 11.45
C LYS A 102 1.78 -4.26 11.02
N LEU A 103 2.91 -3.97 11.65
CA LEU A 103 4.19 -4.60 11.30
C LEU A 103 4.14 -6.13 11.41
N ALA A 104 3.28 -6.67 12.29
CA ALA A 104 3.05 -8.10 12.42
C ALA A 104 2.34 -8.75 11.21
N TRP A 105 1.86 -7.95 10.23
CA TRP A 105 1.40 -8.47 8.94
C TRP A 105 2.53 -8.71 7.95
N ILE A 106 3.69 -8.03 8.06
CA ILE A 106 4.75 -8.08 7.03
C ILE A 106 5.18 -9.51 6.71
N LEU A 107 5.44 -10.32 7.74
CA LEU A 107 5.87 -11.71 7.55
C LEU A 107 4.78 -12.57 6.91
N THR A 108 3.51 -12.30 7.24
CA THR A 108 2.36 -13.01 6.67
C THR A 108 2.13 -12.62 5.20
N GLU A 109 2.24 -11.33 4.87
CA GLU A 109 2.15 -10.84 3.48
C GLU A 109 3.29 -11.39 2.62
N ARG A 110 4.53 -11.37 3.13
CA ARG A 110 5.68 -11.93 2.41
C ARG A 110 5.50 -13.42 2.11
N ALA A 111 4.79 -14.15 2.97
CA ALA A 111 4.47 -15.54 2.77
C ALA A 111 3.21 -15.77 1.90
N GLY A 112 2.47 -14.72 1.53
CA GLY A 112 1.20 -14.83 0.79
C GLY A 112 0.05 -15.44 1.61
N LYS A 113 0.18 -15.56 2.93
CA LYS A 113 -0.77 -16.27 3.81
C LYS A 113 -1.76 -15.35 4.53
N ARG A 114 -2.02 -14.16 3.95
CA ARG A 114 -2.95 -13.20 4.55
C ARG A 114 -4.36 -13.79 4.71
N PRO A 115 -4.95 -14.46 3.69
CA PRO A 115 -6.28 -15.07 3.81
C PRO A 115 -6.33 -16.12 4.92
N ASP A 116 -5.42 -17.10 4.90
CA ASP A 116 -5.36 -18.17 5.91
C ASP A 116 -5.26 -17.64 7.35
N LYS A 117 -4.43 -16.61 7.56
CA LYS A 117 -4.28 -16.01 8.88
C LYS A 117 -5.55 -15.26 9.27
N LEU A 118 -6.15 -14.52 8.36
CA LEU A 118 -7.39 -13.80 8.62
C LEU A 118 -8.52 -14.78 8.97
N ASP A 119 -8.58 -15.92 8.29
CA ASP A 119 -9.58 -16.92 8.55
C ASP A 119 -9.46 -17.52 9.95
N ARG A 120 -8.25 -17.91 10.35
CA ARG A 120 -7.97 -18.40 11.71
C ARG A 120 -8.30 -17.36 12.78
N LEU A 121 -8.06 -16.07 12.50
CA LEU A 121 -8.40 -15.01 13.43
C LEU A 121 -9.91 -14.86 13.61
N HIS A 122 -10.69 -15.01 12.54
CA HIS A 122 -12.14 -15.02 12.66
C HIS A 122 -12.65 -16.28 13.37
N ASP A 123 -12.00 -17.43 13.17
CA ASP A 123 -12.36 -18.66 13.88
C ASP A 123 -12.07 -18.55 15.39
N GLU A 124 -11.04 -17.79 15.79
CA GLU A 124 -10.64 -17.57 17.20
C GLU A 124 -11.43 -16.45 17.89
N TYR A 125 -11.62 -15.31 17.21
CA TYR A 125 -12.15 -14.08 17.82
C TYR A 125 -13.60 -13.76 17.42
N GLY A 126 -14.17 -14.48 16.43
CA GLY A 126 -15.53 -14.32 15.93
C GLY A 126 -15.63 -13.46 14.66
N ASP A 127 -16.85 -13.05 14.31
CA ASP A 127 -17.13 -12.40 13.03
C ASP A 127 -16.55 -10.99 12.91
N VAL A 128 -16.22 -10.31 14.02
CA VAL A 128 -15.61 -8.97 14.02
C VAL A 128 -14.29 -9.00 14.77
N VAL A 129 -13.20 -8.82 14.02
CA VAL A 129 -11.84 -8.94 14.56
C VAL A 129 -11.03 -7.68 14.29
N ARG A 130 -10.33 -7.21 15.32
CA ARG A 130 -9.36 -6.12 15.20
C ARG A 130 -8.07 -6.62 14.57
N ILE A 131 -7.80 -6.19 13.33
CA ILE A 131 -6.62 -6.58 12.55
C ILE A 131 -5.56 -5.47 12.42
N GLY A 132 -5.82 -4.31 13.02
CA GLY A 132 -4.88 -3.20 13.05
C GLY A 132 -5.23 -2.18 14.15
N PRO A 133 -4.38 -1.16 14.37
CA PRO A 133 -4.65 -0.11 15.34
C PRO A 133 -5.98 0.62 15.09
N ARG A 134 -6.28 0.88 13.81
CA ARG A 134 -7.48 1.57 13.30
C ARG A 134 -8.26 0.72 12.30
N GLU A 135 -8.12 -0.61 12.34
CA GLU A 135 -8.72 -1.51 11.36
C GLU A 135 -9.39 -2.70 12.02
N ILE A 136 -10.57 -3.01 11.49
CA ILE A 136 -11.37 -4.18 11.84
C ILE A 136 -11.66 -4.94 10.56
N SER A 137 -11.72 -6.26 10.68
CA SER A 137 -12.22 -7.16 9.66
C SER A 137 -13.57 -7.70 10.11
N ILE A 138 -14.51 -7.80 9.18
CA ILE A 138 -15.90 -8.18 9.45
C ILE A 138 -16.25 -9.32 8.49
N ARG A 139 -16.68 -10.45 9.06
CA ARG A 139 -17.17 -11.65 8.38
C ARG A 139 -18.68 -11.78 8.63
N ASP A 140 -19.45 -10.73 8.30
CA ASP A 140 -20.91 -10.70 8.45
C ASP A 140 -21.54 -9.98 7.24
N PRO A 141 -22.44 -10.64 6.47
CA PRO A 141 -23.12 -10.02 5.34
C PRO A 141 -23.99 -8.81 5.74
N ASN A 142 -24.46 -8.73 6.98
CA ASN A 142 -25.27 -7.61 7.48
C ASN A 142 -24.46 -6.29 7.57
N ALA A 143 -23.13 -6.35 7.53
CA ALA A 143 -22.28 -5.16 7.49
C ALA A 143 -22.22 -4.51 6.10
N LEU A 144 -22.59 -5.22 5.03
CA LEU A 144 -22.48 -4.72 3.65
C LEU A 144 -23.26 -3.42 3.41
N PRO A 145 -24.53 -3.27 3.85
CA PRO A 145 -25.25 -2.00 3.69
C PRO A 145 -24.62 -0.84 4.47
N ALA A 146 -24.00 -1.10 5.62
CA ALA A 146 -23.33 -0.06 6.41
C ALA A 146 -22.01 0.40 5.75
N ILE A 147 -21.30 -0.50 5.06
CA ILE A 147 -20.01 -0.20 4.40
C ILE A 147 -20.21 0.35 2.98
N TYR A 148 -21.09 -0.30 2.20
CA TYR A 148 -21.28 -0.10 0.76
C TYR A 148 -22.64 0.50 0.38
N GLY A 149 -23.51 0.79 1.36
CA GLY A 149 -24.83 1.37 1.10
C GLY A 149 -24.79 2.85 0.71
N VAL A 150 -25.94 3.53 0.80
CA VAL A 150 -26.14 4.90 0.27
C VAL A 150 -25.14 5.90 0.84
N ASN A 151 -24.82 5.79 2.13
CA ASN A 151 -23.77 6.59 2.78
C ASN A 151 -22.43 5.85 2.72
N LEU A 152 -21.89 5.72 1.50
CA LEU A 152 -20.60 5.05 1.24
C LEU A 152 -19.51 5.56 2.17
N LEU A 153 -18.90 4.66 2.94
CA LEU A 153 -17.69 4.99 3.68
C LEU A 153 -16.59 5.40 2.70
N PRO A 154 -15.81 6.45 3.01
CA PRO A 154 -14.69 6.82 2.18
C PRO A 154 -13.66 5.70 2.17
N LYS A 155 -12.95 5.57 1.05
CA LYS A 155 -11.84 4.62 0.92
C LYS A 155 -10.76 4.94 1.97
N GLY A 156 -10.21 3.89 2.57
CA GLY A 156 -9.20 4.02 3.61
C GLY A 156 -7.84 4.52 3.11
N PRO A 157 -6.90 4.85 4.01
CA PRO A 157 -5.57 5.37 3.67
C PRO A 157 -4.73 4.44 2.78
N TRP A 158 -5.06 3.15 2.72
CA TRP A 158 -4.40 2.18 1.85
C TRP A 158 -4.41 2.62 0.38
N TYR A 159 -5.52 3.16 -0.12
CA TYR A 159 -5.64 3.60 -1.51
C TYR A 159 -4.71 4.78 -1.85
N ASN A 160 -4.40 5.64 -0.87
CA ASN A 160 -3.42 6.71 -1.06
C ASN A 160 -1.97 6.21 -1.06
N ALA A 161 -1.71 5.08 -0.39
CA ALA A 161 -0.37 4.52 -0.26
C ALA A 161 0.08 3.74 -1.50
N ILE A 162 -0.86 3.20 -2.27
CA ILE A 162 -0.56 2.43 -3.49
C ILE A 162 -0.34 3.33 -4.72
N GLU A 163 -0.84 4.56 -4.70
CA GLU A 163 -0.60 5.61 -5.71
C GLU A 163 -0.14 6.92 -5.04
N PRO A 164 1.02 6.95 -4.36
CA PRO A 164 1.46 8.13 -3.63
C PRO A 164 1.77 9.29 -4.59
N ASN A 165 1.28 10.49 -4.25
CA ASN A 165 1.50 11.73 -5.02
C ASN A 165 1.00 11.70 -6.47
N CYS A 166 -0.04 10.91 -6.77
CA CYS A 166 -0.64 10.88 -8.09
C CYS A 166 -1.30 12.23 -8.40
N SER A 167 -1.01 12.79 -9.59
CA SER A 167 -1.69 14.02 -10.02
C SER A 167 -3.18 13.74 -10.23
N PRO A 168 -4.08 14.73 -10.05
CA PRO A 168 -5.49 14.56 -10.39
C PRO A 168 -5.72 14.11 -11.84
N ARG A 169 -4.77 14.33 -12.76
CA ARG A 169 -4.87 13.82 -14.13
C ARG A 169 -4.51 12.34 -14.27
N SER A 170 -3.69 11.80 -13.38
CA SER A 170 -3.16 10.43 -13.49
C SER A 170 -3.82 9.44 -12.53
N MET A 171 -4.67 9.91 -11.63
CA MET A 171 -5.32 9.06 -10.63
C MET A 171 -6.27 8.03 -11.26
N SER A 172 -6.16 6.77 -10.82
CA SER A 172 -7.07 5.71 -11.27
C SER A 172 -8.43 5.77 -10.57
N LEU A 173 -9.44 5.09 -11.13
CA LEU A 173 -10.74 4.89 -10.45
C LEU A 173 -10.58 4.12 -9.12
N LEU A 174 -9.59 3.22 -9.06
CA LEU A 174 -9.28 2.43 -7.87
C LEU A 174 -8.80 3.33 -6.72
N SER A 175 -7.99 4.34 -7.02
CA SER A 175 -7.37 5.20 -6.00
C SER A 175 -8.15 6.47 -5.69
N ALA A 176 -9.19 6.80 -6.47
CA ALA A 176 -10.08 7.93 -6.20
C ALA A 176 -10.84 7.76 -4.87
N VAL A 177 -10.39 8.51 -3.85
CA VAL A 177 -11.01 8.60 -2.51
C VAL A 177 -12.19 9.57 -2.50
N ASP A 178 -12.06 10.71 -3.20
CA ASP A 178 -13.14 11.69 -3.32
C ASP A 178 -14.35 11.12 -4.07
N VAL A 179 -15.55 11.38 -3.53
CA VAL A 179 -16.79 10.79 -4.05
C VAL A 179 -17.15 11.39 -5.40
N ALA A 180 -16.98 12.69 -5.58
CA ALA A 180 -17.33 13.37 -6.83
C ALA A 180 -16.40 12.95 -7.96
N GLU A 181 -15.09 12.91 -7.70
CA GLU A 181 -14.10 12.43 -8.66
C GLU A 181 -14.30 10.95 -9.01
N ARG A 182 -14.52 10.11 -8.00
CA ARG A 182 -14.84 8.69 -8.22
C ARG A 182 -16.08 8.53 -9.09
N LYS A 183 -17.14 9.30 -8.83
CA LYS A 183 -18.38 9.29 -9.63
C LYS A 183 -18.12 9.74 -11.08
N ALA A 184 -17.34 10.80 -11.28
CA ALA A 184 -17.00 11.29 -12.62
C ALA A 184 -16.21 10.24 -13.43
N ARG A 185 -15.20 9.61 -12.83
CA ARG A 185 -14.41 8.54 -13.48
C ARG A 185 -15.24 7.29 -13.74
N ARG A 186 -16.12 6.93 -12.80
CA ARG A 186 -16.97 5.73 -12.90
C ARG A 186 -17.94 5.82 -14.09
N ARG A 187 -18.48 7.00 -14.39
CA ARG A 187 -19.37 7.21 -15.56
C ARG A 187 -18.76 6.77 -16.88
N VAL A 188 -17.45 6.97 -17.07
CA VAL A 188 -16.76 6.52 -18.29
C VAL A 188 -16.74 4.99 -18.37
N TRP A 189 -16.45 4.33 -17.25
CA TRP A 189 -16.46 2.87 -17.15
C TRP A 189 -17.86 2.26 -17.28
N ASP A 190 -18.90 2.92 -16.76
CA ASP A 190 -20.28 2.43 -16.87
C ASP A 190 -20.73 2.31 -18.33
N ASN A 191 -20.24 3.17 -19.23
CA ASN A 191 -20.50 3.04 -20.67
C ASN A 191 -19.83 1.80 -21.27
N ALA A 192 -18.57 1.53 -20.88
CA ALA A 192 -17.82 0.36 -21.32
C ALA A 192 -18.40 -0.95 -20.78
N PHE A 193 -19.06 -0.92 -19.62
CA PHE A 193 -19.76 -2.08 -19.03
C PHE A 193 -21.26 -2.09 -19.30
N SER A 194 -21.75 -1.29 -20.25
CA SER A 194 -23.15 -1.35 -20.68
C SER A 194 -23.44 -2.66 -21.41
N LEU A 195 -24.70 -3.14 -21.35
CA LEU A 195 -25.15 -4.35 -22.06
C LEU A 195 -24.76 -4.32 -23.55
N LYS A 196 -24.94 -3.16 -24.20
CA LYS A 196 -24.59 -2.96 -25.61
C LYS A 196 -23.07 -3.11 -25.85
N ALA A 197 -22.25 -2.55 -24.97
CA ALA A 197 -20.80 -2.68 -25.08
C ALA A 197 -20.34 -4.13 -24.84
N ILE A 198 -20.88 -4.80 -23.83
CA ILE A 198 -20.58 -6.21 -23.54
C ILE A 198 -20.93 -7.11 -24.73
N GLN A 199 -22.08 -6.91 -25.37
CA GLN A 199 -22.45 -7.64 -26.59
C GLN A 199 -21.41 -7.44 -27.72
N SER A 200 -20.86 -6.24 -27.87
CA SER A 200 -19.82 -5.98 -28.87
C SER A 200 -18.49 -6.68 -28.57
N TYR A 201 -18.24 -7.06 -27.31
CA TYR A 201 -17.01 -7.74 -26.90
C TYR A 201 -17.03 -9.25 -27.13
N HIS A 202 -18.20 -9.84 -27.41
CA HIS A 202 -18.36 -11.28 -27.58
C HIS A 202 -17.37 -11.87 -28.60
N ALA A 203 -17.25 -11.22 -29.77
CA ALA A 203 -16.33 -11.67 -30.81
C ALA A 203 -14.86 -11.69 -30.36
N PHE A 204 -14.44 -10.72 -29.54
CA PHE A 204 -13.08 -10.65 -29.01
C PHE A 204 -12.78 -11.78 -28.00
N VAL A 205 -13.78 -12.09 -27.18
CA VAL A 205 -13.72 -13.20 -26.22
C VAL A 205 -13.63 -14.53 -26.97
N ASP A 206 -14.51 -14.77 -27.94
CA ASP A 206 -14.52 -16.00 -28.74
C ASP A 206 -13.20 -16.22 -29.47
N GLN A 207 -12.65 -15.16 -30.07
CA GLN A 207 -11.38 -15.22 -30.77
C GLN A 207 -10.24 -15.64 -29.83
N SER A 208 -10.18 -15.04 -28.64
CA SER A 208 -9.12 -15.33 -27.66
C SER A 208 -9.25 -16.75 -27.08
N ILE A 209 -10.48 -17.19 -26.80
CA ILE A 209 -10.75 -18.55 -26.34
C ILE A 209 -10.38 -19.56 -27.43
N SER A 210 -10.82 -19.35 -28.67
CA SER A 210 -10.53 -20.25 -29.79
C SER A 210 -9.03 -20.39 -30.01
N ALA A 211 -8.28 -19.28 -29.99
CA ALA A 211 -6.83 -19.31 -30.10
C ALA A 211 -6.16 -20.08 -28.94
N THR A 212 -6.71 -19.99 -27.74
CA THR A 212 -6.23 -20.73 -26.57
C THR A 212 -6.51 -22.22 -26.71
N MET A 213 -7.70 -22.60 -27.17
CA MET A 213 -8.08 -23.99 -27.39
C MET A 213 -7.17 -24.67 -28.42
N VAL A 214 -6.87 -24.01 -29.54
CA VAL A 214 -5.93 -24.53 -30.55
C VAL A 214 -4.55 -24.83 -29.95
N LYS A 215 -4.05 -23.98 -29.06
CA LYS A 215 -2.76 -24.22 -28.37
C LYS A 215 -2.85 -25.38 -27.39
N LEU A 216 -3.94 -25.47 -26.64
CA LEU A 216 -4.16 -26.54 -25.67
C LEU A 216 -4.34 -27.90 -26.34
N GLU A 217 -5.05 -27.97 -27.46
CA GLU A 217 -5.20 -29.17 -28.29
C GLU A 217 -3.84 -29.66 -28.80
N ALA A 218 -3.02 -28.76 -29.35
CA ALA A 218 -1.67 -29.11 -29.79
C ALA A 218 -0.77 -29.66 -28.65
N LEU A 219 -0.90 -29.12 -27.44
CA LEU A 219 -0.19 -29.62 -26.26
C LEU A 219 -0.73 -30.98 -25.78
N ALA A 220 -2.04 -31.20 -25.89
CA ALA A 220 -2.68 -32.47 -25.57
C ALA A 220 -2.25 -33.57 -26.54
N ASP A 221 -2.19 -33.28 -27.84
CA ASP A 221 -1.69 -34.19 -28.87
C ASP A 221 -0.23 -34.56 -28.63
N ALA A 222 0.58 -33.59 -28.18
CA ALA A 222 1.96 -33.81 -27.76
C ALA A 222 2.09 -34.51 -26.39
N LYS A 223 0.98 -34.87 -25.73
CA LYS A 223 0.92 -35.48 -24.38
C LYS A 223 1.75 -34.73 -23.33
N SER A 224 1.79 -33.40 -23.46
CA SER A 224 2.54 -32.52 -22.56
C SER A 224 1.69 -32.12 -21.35
N SER A 225 2.34 -31.90 -20.20
CA SER A 225 1.67 -31.31 -19.04
C SER A 225 1.29 -29.86 -19.30
N VAL A 226 0.07 -29.48 -18.96
CA VAL A 226 -0.46 -28.13 -19.18
C VAL A 226 -0.61 -27.40 -17.84
N ASP A 227 -0.04 -26.20 -17.76
CA ASP A 227 -0.31 -25.26 -16.68
C ASP A 227 -1.57 -24.43 -16.99
N VAL A 228 -2.68 -24.78 -16.34
CA VAL A 228 -3.98 -24.13 -16.55
C VAL A 228 -3.97 -22.68 -16.07
N ASP A 229 -3.24 -22.36 -15.00
CA ASP A 229 -3.16 -20.99 -14.46
C ASP A 229 -2.47 -20.07 -15.46
N MET A 230 -1.38 -20.54 -16.07
CA MET A 230 -0.70 -19.81 -17.13
C MET A 230 -1.62 -19.56 -18.33
N TRP A 231 -2.22 -20.61 -18.90
CA TRP A 231 -3.02 -20.46 -20.13
C TRP A 231 -4.28 -19.61 -19.92
N THR A 232 -4.93 -19.72 -18.76
CA THR A 232 -6.08 -18.86 -18.41
C THR A 232 -5.66 -17.41 -18.21
N SER A 233 -4.50 -17.16 -17.60
CA SER A 233 -3.93 -15.82 -17.47
C SER A 233 -3.59 -15.18 -18.82
N LEU A 234 -2.97 -15.94 -19.73
CA LEU A 234 -2.66 -15.46 -21.09
C LEU A 234 -3.92 -15.11 -21.88
N CYS A 235 -4.95 -15.98 -21.82
CA CYS A 235 -6.24 -15.73 -22.47
C CYS A 235 -6.91 -14.48 -21.91
N THR A 236 -7.00 -14.35 -20.58
CA THR A 236 -7.61 -13.19 -19.93
C THR A 236 -6.89 -11.89 -20.28
N PHE A 237 -5.56 -11.93 -20.37
CA PHE A 237 -4.77 -10.76 -20.74
C PHE A 237 -5.00 -10.34 -22.19
N ASP A 238 -5.11 -11.30 -23.12
CA ASP A 238 -5.44 -11.01 -24.52
C ASP A 238 -6.86 -10.45 -24.68
N ILE A 239 -7.84 -10.98 -23.94
CA ILE A 239 -9.21 -10.46 -23.89
C ILE A 239 -9.19 -9.01 -23.38
N ALA A 240 -8.49 -8.75 -22.27
CA ALA A 240 -8.38 -7.40 -21.72
C ALA A 240 -7.72 -6.42 -22.71
N GLY A 241 -6.73 -6.89 -23.48
CA GLY A 241 -6.12 -6.10 -24.55
C GLY A 241 -7.09 -5.75 -25.65
N GLN A 242 -7.85 -6.74 -26.13
CA GLN A 242 -8.84 -6.53 -27.20
C GLN A 242 -9.99 -5.61 -26.75
N ILE A 243 -10.49 -5.76 -25.52
CA ILE A 243 -11.54 -4.88 -25.01
C ILE A 243 -11.02 -3.47 -24.72
N GLY A 244 -9.84 -3.36 -24.10
CA GLY A 244 -9.28 -2.08 -23.65
C GLY A 244 -8.63 -1.25 -24.76
N PHE A 245 -8.04 -1.90 -25.76
CA PHE A 245 -7.23 -1.26 -26.79
C PHE A 245 -7.56 -1.72 -28.23
N SER A 246 -8.62 -2.50 -28.42
CA SER A 246 -9.02 -3.08 -29.72
C SER A 246 -7.91 -3.93 -30.38
N LYS A 247 -6.96 -4.44 -29.59
CA LYS A 247 -5.81 -5.21 -30.10
C LYS A 247 -5.33 -6.24 -29.07
N SER A 248 -4.99 -7.43 -29.54
CA SER A 248 -4.41 -8.50 -28.70
C SER A 248 -2.93 -8.23 -28.42
N PHE A 249 -2.46 -8.64 -27.25
CA PHE A 249 -1.03 -8.63 -26.90
C PHE A 249 -0.26 -9.81 -27.49
N GLY A 250 -0.98 -10.77 -28.09
CA GLY A 250 -0.44 -12.02 -28.65
C GLY A 250 0.12 -12.93 -27.57
N ALA A 251 -0.38 -12.84 -26.34
CA ALA A 251 0.12 -13.60 -25.19
C ALA A 251 -0.09 -15.10 -25.40
N VAL A 252 -1.28 -15.49 -25.87
CA VAL A 252 -1.64 -16.88 -26.18
C VAL A 252 -0.80 -17.44 -27.33
N HIS A 253 -0.59 -16.64 -28.39
CA HIS A 253 0.22 -17.08 -29.54
C HIS A 253 1.67 -17.37 -29.15
N LYS A 254 2.26 -16.54 -28.29
CA LYS A 254 3.62 -16.67 -27.78
C LYS A 254 3.77 -17.78 -26.75
N GLY A 255 2.69 -18.12 -26.02
CA GLY A 255 2.71 -19.15 -24.97
C GLY A 255 3.60 -18.79 -23.78
N ALA A 256 3.86 -17.50 -23.56
CA ALA A 256 4.72 -17.00 -22.50
C ALA A 256 4.17 -15.69 -21.97
N TYR A 257 4.34 -15.46 -20.66
CA TYR A 257 3.94 -14.22 -20.01
C TYR A 257 4.56 -13.01 -20.70
N PRO A 258 3.74 -12.10 -21.26
CA PRO A 258 4.21 -10.81 -21.72
C PRO A 258 4.88 -10.05 -20.56
N GLU A 259 5.92 -9.28 -20.88
CA GLU A 259 6.60 -8.37 -19.93
C GLU A 259 5.61 -7.58 -19.03
N PRO A 260 4.50 -7.00 -19.56
CA PRO A 260 3.50 -6.34 -18.71
C PRO A 260 2.95 -7.18 -17.55
N ILE A 261 2.67 -8.48 -17.78
CA ILE A 261 2.08 -9.35 -16.75
C ILE A 261 3.10 -9.59 -15.63
N GLN A 262 4.36 -9.84 -16.00
CA GLN A 262 5.44 -10.03 -15.03
C GLN A 262 5.64 -8.78 -14.16
N VAL A 263 5.60 -7.59 -14.77
CA VAL A 263 5.66 -6.31 -14.05
C VAL A 263 4.45 -6.16 -13.11
N MET A 264 3.23 -6.52 -13.55
CA MET A 264 2.04 -6.45 -12.70
C MET A 264 2.15 -7.35 -11.45
N HIS A 265 2.66 -8.58 -11.57
CA HIS A 265 2.87 -9.45 -10.40
C HIS A 265 3.87 -8.85 -9.41
N GLN A 266 4.98 -8.29 -9.91
CA GLN A 266 5.98 -7.63 -9.06
C GLN A 266 5.38 -6.42 -8.35
N VAL A 267 4.66 -5.55 -9.07
CA VAL A 267 4.01 -4.36 -8.49
C VAL A 267 2.95 -4.77 -7.47
N THR A 268 2.16 -5.81 -7.73
CA THR A 268 1.11 -6.28 -6.80
C THR A 268 1.71 -6.80 -5.50
N SER A 269 2.79 -7.59 -5.58
CA SER A 269 3.50 -8.08 -4.39
C SER A 269 4.08 -6.93 -3.55
N LEU A 270 4.68 -5.92 -4.18
CA LEU A 270 5.20 -4.74 -3.51
C LEU A 270 4.07 -3.91 -2.86
N THR A 271 2.96 -3.76 -3.58
CA THR A 271 1.78 -3.01 -3.14
C THR A 271 1.13 -3.65 -1.92
N SER A 272 1.07 -4.99 -1.84
CA SER A 272 0.56 -5.71 -0.67
C SER A 272 1.39 -5.41 0.60
N LEU A 273 2.72 -5.36 0.46
CA LEU A 273 3.65 -5.06 1.56
C LEU A 273 3.56 -3.59 1.99
N ILE A 274 3.56 -2.66 1.02
CA ILE A 274 3.38 -1.22 1.28
C ILE A 274 2.02 -0.98 1.94
N GLY A 275 0.99 -1.71 1.54
CA GLY A 275 -0.35 -1.64 2.10
C GLY A 275 -0.43 -1.92 3.59
N CYS A 276 0.44 -2.79 4.11
CA CYS A 276 0.52 -3.05 5.55
C CYS A 276 1.08 -1.85 6.34
N ILE A 277 1.85 -0.99 5.69
CA ILE A 277 2.49 0.16 6.32
C ILE A 277 2.27 1.37 5.42
N SER A 278 1.01 1.81 5.28
CA SER A 278 0.63 2.87 4.34
C SER A 278 1.47 4.14 4.47
N TRP A 279 1.95 4.47 5.68
CA TRP A 279 2.83 5.61 5.92
C TRP A 279 4.22 5.47 5.31
N ILE A 280 4.76 4.25 5.16
CA ILE A 280 6.10 4.04 4.60
C ILE A 280 6.14 4.37 3.11
N ALA A 281 5.00 4.24 2.42
CA ALA A 281 4.85 4.62 1.02
C ALA A 281 5.33 6.05 0.76
N HIS A 282 4.97 6.98 1.66
CA HIS A 282 5.35 8.38 1.55
C HIS A 282 6.85 8.61 1.72
N LEU A 283 7.55 7.78 2.51
CA LEU A 283 9.01 7.85 2.65
C LEU A 283 9.73 7.18 1.50
N LEU A 284 9.19 6.06 1.00
CA LEU A 284 9.79 5.33 -0.10
C LEU A 284 10.01 6.26 -1.29
N VAL A 285 9.06 7.14 -1.64
CA VAL A 285 9.18 8.12 -2.74
C VAL A 285 10.47 8.98 -2.68
N TYR A 286 10.99 9.28 -1.48
CA TYR A 286 12.19 10.10 -1.30
C TYR A 286 13.48 9.29 -1.20
N LEU A 287 13.42 8.00 -0.93
CA LEU A 287 14.62 7.16 -0.86
C LEU A 287 15.22 7.04 -2.26
N PRO A 288 16.53 7.34 -2.45
CA PRO A 288 17.25 7.10 -3.69
C PRO A 288 17.48 5.59 -3.85
N SER A 289 16.39 4.85 -3.98
CA SER A 289 16.39 3.42 -4.24
C SER A 289 16.07 3.20 -5.71
N PRO A 290 16.72 2.23 -6.39
CA PRO A 290 16.30 1.76 -7.71
C PRO A 290 14.86 1.21 -7.72
N VAL A 291 14.20 1.08 -6.57
CA VAL A 291 12.83 0.55 -6.42
C VAL A 291 11.77 1.66 -6.40
N SER A 292 12.07 2.87 -5.92
CA SER A 292 11.00 3.83 -5.57
C SER A 292 10.60 4.80 -6.70
N PRO A 293 11.50 5.61 -7.28
CA PRO A 293 11.16 6.37 -8.47
C PRO A 293 11.29 5.51 -9.72
N HIS A 294 12.12 4.46 -9.70
CA HIS A 294 12.33 3.61 -10.87
C HIS A 294 11.20 2.61 -11.08
N ILE A 295 10.66 1.88 -10.09
CA ILE A 295 9.57 0.94 -10.43
C ILE A 295 8.32 1.72 -10.87
N PHE A 296 7.92 2.79 -10.20
CA PHE A 296 6.76 3.55 -10.67
C PHE A 296 7.04 4.38 -11.93
N ARG A 297 8.18 5.08 -12.07
CA ARG A 297 8.48 5.85 -13.30
C ARG A 297 8.96 5.00 -14.45
N THR A 298 9.70 3.92 -14.20
CA THR A 298 10.14 2.97 -15.22
C THR A 298 8.99 2.05 -15.59
N ALA A 299 8.14 1.58 -14.68
CA ALA A 299 6.91 0.88 -15.09
C ALA A 299 5.96 1.82 -15.83
N THR A 300 5.79 3.08 -15.42
CA THR A 300 4.96 4.01 -16.22
C THR A 300 5.61 4.39 -17.56
N ARG A 301 6.93 4.56 -17.63
CA ARG A 301 7.66 4.78 -18.90
C ARG A 301 7.68 3.53 -19.77
N GLN A 302 7.86 2.34 -19.21
CA GLN A 302 7.76 1.07 -19.91
C GLN A 302 6.34 0.86 -20.38
N LEU A 303 5.32 1.08 -19.53
CA LEU A 303 3.93 1.04 -19.94
C LEU A 303 3.65 2.06 -21.03
N GLN A 304 4.18 3.29 -20.95
CA GLN A 304 4.01 4.30 -21.99
C GLN A 304 4.77 3.95 -23.28
N GLN A 305 5.97 3.37 -23.19
CA GLN A 305 6.74 2.87 -24.33
C GLN A 305 6.08 1.63 -24.95
N LEU A 306 5.53 0.74 -24.13
CA LEU A 306 4.78 -0.44 -24.55
C LEU A 306 3.48 0.00 -25.19
N THR A 307 2.78 0.98 -24.61
CA THR A 307 1.59 1.61 -25.19
C THR A 307 1.93 2.25 -26.53
N ASN A 308 3.00 3.05 -26.61
CA ASN A 308 3.45 3.66 -27.86
C ASN A 308 3.89 2.62 -28.89
N LYS A 309 4.66 1.58 -28.51
CA LYS A 309 5.03 0.47 -29.40
C LYS A 309 3.80 -0.29 -29.87
N PHE A 310 2.84 -0.51 -28.97
CA PHE A 310 1.60 -1.21 -29.26
C PHE A 310 0.73 -0.43 -30.25
N TRP A 311 0.62 0.89 -30.10
CA TRP A 311 -0.09 1.78 -31.03
C TRP A 311 0.67 2.01 -32.35
N ASN A 312 2.00 2.07 -32.32
CA ASN A 312 2.83 2.35 -33.51
C ASN A 312 3.21 1.11 -34.32
N ALA A 313 2.96 -0.11 -33.82
CA ALA A 313 3.16 -1.36 -34.55
C ALA A 313 1.93 -1.74 -35.41
N ALA A 314 1.28 -0.73 -36.00
CA ALA A 314 0.19 -0.83 -36.97
C ALA A 314 0.57 0.06 -38.16
#